data_AF-A0A9P6ES96-F1
#
_entry.id   AF-A0A9P6ES96-F1
#
_cell.length_a   1.000
_cell.length_b   1.000
_cell.length_c   1.000
_cell.angle_alpha   90.00
_cell.angle_beta   90.00
_cell.angle_gamma   90.00
#
_symmetry.space_group_name_H-M   'P 1'
#
loop_
_entity.id
_entity.type
_entity.pdbx_description
1 polymer ?
#
loop_
_entity_poly.entity_id
_entity_poly.type
_entity_poly.pdbx_seq_one_letter_code
_entity_poly.pdbx_strand_id
1 'polypeptide(L)'
;MFEPVRGGTRGGQAEFKWSDVSADKDREHYLGHSINAPTGRWQKNKDVHWYNRDANGTDAERDEEIRKVKELEAQALAAVLYV
;
A
#
# COMPACT_ATOMS: atom_id res chain seq x y z
N MET A 1 -20.61 15.80 -20.78
CA MET A 1 -20.20 16.87 -19.85
C MET A 1 -19.05 16.30 -19.03
N PHE A 2 -17.81 16.73 -19.29
CA PHE A 2 -16.64 16.27 -18.55
C PHE A 2 -16.60 17.09 -17.26
N GLU A 3 -17.09 16.53 -16.16
CA GLU A 3 -16.84 17.12 -14.86
C GLU A 3 -15.33 17.04 -14.63
N PRO A 4 -14.63 18.16 -14.33
CA PRO A 4 -13.23 18.07 -13.93
C PRO A 4 -13.14 17.10 -12.76
N VAL A 5 -12.15 16.18 -12.80
CA VAL A 5 -11.87 15.26 -11.70
C VAL A 5 -11.85 16.10 -10.44
N ARG A 6 -12.85 15.92 -9.56
CA ARG A 6 -13.06 16.84 -8.44
C ARG A 6 -11.75 16.90 -7.66
N GLY A 7 -11.13 18.07 -7.65
CA GLY A 7 -9.94 18.31 -6.85
C GLY A 7 -10.23 17.93 -5.40
N GLY A 8 -9.37 17.08 -4.83
CA GLY A 8 -9.59 16.49 -3.53
C GLY A 8 -8.67 15.30 -3.27
N THR A 9 -8.87 14.66 -2.14
CA THR A 9 -8.01 13.59 -1.61
C THR A 9 -8.11 12.27 -2.39
N ARG A 10 -9.04 12.18 -3.36
CA ARG A 10 -9.32 11.03 -4.24
C ARG A 10 -8.74 11.18 -5.66
N GLY A 11 -7.79 12.09 -5.87
CA GLY A 11 -7.21 12.42 -7.18
C GLY A 11 -6.61 11.22 -7.95
N GLY A 12 -6.01 11.50 -9.11
CA GLY A 12 -5.38 10.47 -9.95
C GLY A 12 -4.21 9.75 -9.28
N GLN A 13 -3.70 8.68 -9.90
CA GLN A 13 -2.62 7.84 -9.34
C GLN A 13 -1.38 8.63 -8.87
N ALA A 14 -1.10 9.79 -9.48
CA ALA A 14 0.03 10.66 -9.12
C ALA A 14 -0.30 11.76 -8.09
N GLU A 15 -1.59 11.98 -7.80
CA GLU A 15 -2.06 13.10 -6.97
C GLU A 15 -2.51 12.65 -5.58
N PHE A 16 -2.62 11.34 -5.35
CA PHE A 16 -3.04 10.78 -4.06
C PHE A 16 -1.97 10.99 -2.98
N LYS A 17 -2.39 11.56 -1.84
CA LYS A 17 -1.54 11.75 -0.66
C LYS A 17 -2.30 11.46 0.63
N TRP A 18 -1.72 10.62 1.47
CA TRP A 18 -2.27 10.29 2.79
C TRP A 18 -2.36 11.50 3.73
N SER A 19 -1.46 12.48 3.58
CA SER A 19 -1.54 13.76 4.30
C SER A 19 -2.86 14.47 4.05
N ASP A 20 -3.33 14.44 2.81
CA ASP A 20 -4.52 15.16 2.41
C ASP A 20 -5.76 14.39 2.89
N VAL A 21 -5.73 13.05 2.81
CA VAL A 21 -6.76 12.16 3.38
C VAL A 21 -6.95 12.40 4.89
N SER A 22 -5.89 12.70 5.64
CA SER A 22 -6.01 12.95 7.09
C SER A 22 -6.87 14.19 7.42
N ALA A 23 -6.92 15.17 6.53
CA ALA A 23 -7.75 16.37 6.67
C ALA A 23 -9.15 16.21 6.06
N ASP A 24 -9.43 15.06 5.43
CA ASP A 24 -10.70 14.83 4.76
C ASP A 24 -11.85 14.53 5.74
N LYS A 25 -13.04 14.98 5.38
CA LYS A 25 -14.28 14.67 6.10
C LYS A 25 -14.63 13.18 5.99
N ASP A 26 -14.39 12.59 4.82
CA ASP A 26 -14.70 11.21 4.46
C ASP A 26 -13.48 10.29 4.59
N ARG A 27 -12.49 10.65 5.40
CA ARG A 27 -11.24 9.89 5.58
C ARG A 27 -11.47 8.43 5.99
N GLU A 28 -12.55 8.16 6.72
CA GLU A 28 -12.91 6.83 7.22
C GLU A 28 -13.31 5.87 6.08
N HIS A 29 -13.62 6.39 4.90
CA HIS A 29 -13.94 5.59 3.72
C HIS A 29 -12.70 5.14 2.92
N TYR A 30 -11.49 5.51 3.34
CA TYR A 30 -10.25 5.06 2.69
C TYR A 30 -9.73 3.78 3.31
N LEU A 31 -9.41 2.80 2.45
CA LEU A 31 -8.78 1.56 2.88
C LEU A 31 -7.39 1.84 3.44
N GLY A 32 -7.19 1.56 4.73
CA GLY A 32 -5.92 1.82 5.43
C GLY A 32 -5.84 3.19 6.12
N HIS A 33 -6.93 3.95 6.20
CA HIS A 33 -6.94 5.26 6.87
C HIS A 33 -6.52 5.20 8.34
N SER A 34 -6.83 4.09 9.04
CA SER A 34 -6.49 3.87 10.44
C SER A 34 -4.98 3.85 10.71
N ILE A 35 -4.20 3.47 9.69
CA ILE A 35 -2.75 3.32 9.76
C ILE A 35 -2.06 4.51 9.09
N ASN A 36 -2.48 4.86 7.87
CA ASN A 36 -1.76 5.78 7.00
C ASN A 36 -2.21 7.25 7.10
N ALA A 37 -3.44 7.50 7.54
CA ALA A 37 -3.95 8.84 7.86
C ALA A 37 -4.52 8.87 9.28
N PRO A 38 -3.70 8.50 10.28
CA PRO A 38 -4.20 8.38 11.62
C PRO A 38 -4.44 9.81 12.14
N THR A 39 -5.67 10.10 12.61
CA THR A 39 -6.04 11.39 13.19
C THR A 39 -6.39 11.30 14.68
N GLY A 40 -6.07 12.33 15.45
CA GLY A 40 -6.53 12.49 16.84
C GLY A 40 -5.44 12.29 17.91
N ARG A 41 -5.80 12.50 19.18
CA ARG A 41 -4.85 12.48 20.29
C ARG A 41 -4.27 11.07 20.58
N TRP A 42 -4.94 10.01 20.12
CA TRP A 42 -4.55 8.63 20.40
C TRP A 42 -3.24 8.20 19.71
N GLN A 43 -2.84 8.84 18.60
CA GLN A 43 -1.55 8.57 17.95
C GLN A 43 -0.35 9.09 18.74
N LYS A 44 -0.54 10.11 19.58
CA LYS A 44 0.59 10.80 20.20
C LYS A 44 1.38 9.79 21.04
N ASN A 45 2.66 9.63 20.73
CA ASN A 45 3.57 8.66 21.35
C ASN A 45 3.22 7.18 21.14
N LYS A 46 2.40 6.84 20.12
CA LYS A 46 2.19 5.46 19.69
C LYS A 46 2.90 5.23 18.37
N ASP A 47 3.57 4.09 18.26
CA ASP A 47 4.03 3.61 16.97
C ASP A 47 2.93 2.77 16.30
N VAL A 48 2.31 3.34 15.27
CA VAL A 48 1.26 2.69 14.49
C VAL A 48 1.82 1.58 13.61
N HIS A 49 3.11 1.65 13.23
CA HIS A 49 3.79 0.69 12.36
C HIS A 49 4.65 -0.31 13.12
N TRP A 50 4.41 -0.49 14.42
CA TRP A 50 5.21 -1.37 15.28
C TRP A 50 5.34 -2.80 14.73
N TYR A 51 4.30 -3.31 14.07
CA TYR A 51 4.25 -4.65 13.47
C TYR A 51 5.16 -4.82 12.25
N ASN A 52 5.64 -3.72 11.67
CA ASN A 52 6.45 -3.72 10.45
C ASN A 52 7.93 -3.38 10.74
N ARG A 53 8.31 -3.24 12.03
CA ARG A 53 9.70 -2.90 12.41
C ARG A 53 10.69 -4.03 12.11
N ASP A 54 10.27 -5.26 12.36
CA ASP A 54 11.12 -6.45 12.21
C ASP A 54 10.95 -7.11 10.83
N ALA A 55 10.04 -6.57 10.00
CA ALA A 55 9.86 -6.99 8.61
C ALA A 55 10.93 -6.39 7.67
N ASN A 56 11.98 -5.79 8.22
CA ASN A 56 13.22 -5.55 7.48
C ASN A 56 13.93 -6.89 7.28
N GLY A 57 13.31 -7.78 6.49
CA GLY A 57 14.10 -8.66 5.66
C GLY A 57 15.04 -7.74 4.88
N THR A 58 16.33 -7.99 4.97
CA THR A 58 17.34 -7.31 4.17
C THR A 58 16.87 -7.28 2.71
N ASP A 59 17.21 -6.23 1.94
CA ASP A 59 16.86 -6.18 0.50
C ASP A 59 17.24 -7.48 -0.23
N ALA A 60 18.29 -8.17 0.24
CA ALA A 60 18.68 -9.50 -0.22
C ALA A 60 17.62 -10.60 0.01
N GLU A 61 16.97 -10.65 1.17
CA GLU A 61 15.90 -11.62 1.46
C GLU A 61 14.65 -11.33 0.61
N ARG A 62 14.37 -10.05 0.35
CA ARG A 62 13.28 -9.64 -0.55
C ARG A 62 13.56 -10.04 -2.01
N ASP A 63 14.80 -9.87 -2.47
CA ASP A 63 15.22 -10.26 -3.81
C ASP A 63 15.19 -11.79 -4.00
N GLU A 64 15.57 -12.56 -2.98
CA GLU A 64 15.46 -14.03 -3.00
C GLU A 64 14.02 -14.53 -3.06
N GLU A 65 13.12 -13.92 -2.28
CA GLU A 65 11.68 -14.18 -2.35
C GLU A 65 11.13 -13.91 -3.76
N ILE A 66 11.46 -12.75 -4.35
CA ILE A 66 11.05 -12.40 -5.71
C ILE A 66 11.60 -13.41 -6.73
N ARG A 67 12.85 -13.85 -6.58
CA ARG A 67 13.45 -14.86 -7.46
C ARG A 67 12.70 -16.18 -7.38
N LYS A 68 12.39 -16.66 -6.17
CA LYS A 68 11.62 -17.90 -5.95
C LYS A 68 10.23 -17.82 -6.57
N VAL A 69 9.53 -16.70 -6.40
CA VAL A 69 8.20 -16.50 -7.00
C VAL A 69 8.27 -16.59 -8.52
N LYS A 70 9.22 -15.89 -9.15
CA LYS A 70 9.41 -15.94 -10.61
C LYS A 70 9.75 -17.34 -11.12
N GLU A 71 10.53 -18.10 -10.37
CA GLU A 71 10.91 -19.46 -10.73
C GLU A 71 9.70 -20.42 -10.65
N LEU A 72 8.87 -20.28 -9.61
CA LEU A 72 7.60 -21.01 -9.48
C LEU A 72 6.61 -20.63 -10.58
N GLU A 73 6.49 -19.35 -10.92
CA GLU A 73 5.66 -18.88 -12.03
C GLU A 73 6.14 -19.46 -13.37
N ALA A 74 7.45 -19.49 -13.61
CA ALA A 74 8.02 -20.08 -14.81
C ALA A 74 7.79 -21.60 -14.88
N GLN A 75 7.91 -22.31 -13.77
CA GLN A 75 7.59 -23.75 -13.70
C GLN A 75 6.10 -24.02 -13.93
N ALA A 76 5.21 -23.22 -13.33
CA ALA A 76 3.78 -23.32 -13.54
C ALA A 76 3.41 -23.04 -15.00
N LEU A 77 3.99 -22.01 -15.61
CA LEU A 77 3.80 -21.70 -17.03
C LEU A 77 4.33 -22.82 -17.93
N ALA A 78 5.52 -23.36 -17.64
CA ALA A 78 6.09 -24.48 -18.39
C ALA A 78 5.22 -25.74 -18.27
N ALA A 79 4.68 -26.03 -17.08
CA ALA A 79 3.76 -27.15 -16.86
C ALA A 79 2.44 -26.97 -17.63
N VAL A 80 1.95 -25.73 -17.78
CA VAL A 80 0.76 -25.41 -18.58
C VAL A 80 1.04 -25.47 -20.08
N LEU A 81 2.27 -25.15 -20.53
CA LEU A 81 2.65 -25.17 -21.95
C LEU A 81 3.05 -26.57 -22.46
N TYR A 82 3.29 -27.53 -21.56
CA TYR A 82 3.66 -28.92 -21.89
C TYR A 82 2.45 -29.88 -21.90
N VAL A 83 1.23 -29.34 -21.76
CA VAL A 83 -0.06 -30.01 -21.96
C VAL A 83 -0.65 -29.55 -23.29
#